data_AF-A0A1V4RNC9-F1
#
_entry.id   AF-A0A1V4RNC9-F1
#
_cell.length_a   1.000
_cell.length_b   1.000
_cell.length_c   1.000
_cell.angle_alpha   90.00
_cell.angle_beta   90.00
_cell.angle_gamma   90.00
#
_symmetry.space_group_name_H-M   'P 1'
#
loop_
_entity.id
_entity.type
_entity.pdbx_description
1 polymer ?
#
loop_
_entity_poly.entity_id
_entity_poly.type
_entity_poly.pdbx_seq_one_letter_code
_entity_poly.pdbx_strand_id
1 'polypeptide(L)'
;FEERFRRWLIAKGVKESAENFSSCLYIYFDFIYGYMHDEVVIFKSVPDQYFIEFFEDFLIRKLMADPGEYVSWPPALKLFYQFLYEKEYLDNPEAMIRRIDAIEPYFIEVLKKQFS
;
A
#
# COMPACT_ATOMS: atom_id res chain seq x y z
N PHE A 1 -13.74 2.98 -1.27
CA PHE A 1 -12.76 3.39 -0.23
C PHE A 1 -11.90 4.54 -0.73
N GLU A 2 -11.39 4.47 -1.95
CA GLU A 2 -10.61 5.49 -2.66
C GLU A 2 -11.08 6.95 -2.44
N GLU A 3 -12.29 7.33 -2.87
CA GLU A 3 -12.75 8.72 -2.73
C GLU A 3 -12.83 9.21 -1.27
N ARG A 4 -13.16 8.31 -0.32
CA ARG A 4 -13.17 8.65 1.11
C ARG A 4 -11.75 8.85 1.64
N PHE A 5 -10.81 8.03 1.19
CA PHE A 5 -9.40 8.14 1.54
C PHE A 5 -8.79 9.41 0.94
N ARG A 6 -9.05 9.70 -0.34
CA ARG A 6 -8.62 10.92 -1.02
C ARG A 6 -9.08 12.19 -0.31
N ARG A 7 -10.37 12.27 0.05
CA ARG A 7 -10.91 13.40 0.83
C ARG A 7 -10.23 13.51 2.20
N TRP A 8 -9.96 12.39 2.85
CA TRP A 8 -9.25 12.36 4.12
C TRP A 8 -7.80 12.86 3.97
N LEU A 9 -7.08 12.46 2.92
CA LEU A 9 -5.73 12.96 2.61
C LEU A 9 -5.71 14.48 2.42
N ILE A 10 -6.66 15.01 1.64
CA ILE A 10 -6.81 16.46 1.45
C ILE A 10 -7.07 17.16 2.79
N ALA A 11 -7.94 16.61 3.64
CA ALA A 11 -8.21 17.16 4.96
C ALA A 11 -7.00 17.10 5.91
N LYS A 12 -6.08 16.16 5.70
CA LYS A 12 -4.80 16.04 6.42
C LYS A 12 -3.68 16.92 5.84
N GLY A 13 -3.95 17.69 4.79
CA GLY A 13 -2.98 18.58 4.15
C GLY A 13 -2.14 17.94 3.04
N VAL A 14 -2.38 16.67 2.69
CA VAL A 14 -1.64 15.93 1.66
C VAL A 14 -2.28 16.16 0.27
N LYS A 15 -2.68 17.41 -0.03
CA LYS A 15 -3.54 17.72 -1.18
C LYS A 15 -2.89 17.38 -2.53
N GLU A 16 -1.60 17.64 -2.67
CA GLU A 16 -0.86 17.47 -3.92
C GLU A 16 -0.68 16.00 -4.30
N SER A 17 -0.44 15.14 -3.31
CA SER A 17 -0.27 13.68 -3.52
C SER A 17 -1.57 12.89 -3.33
N ALA A 18 -2.68 13.55 -2.98
CA ALA A 18 -3.91 12.87 -2.59
C ALA A 18 -4.44 11.94 -3.69
N GLU A 19 -4.43 12.41 -4.94
CA GLU A 19 -4.88 11.63 -6.09
C GLU A 19 -4.01 10.38 -6.29
N ASN A 20 -2.69 10.59 -6.34
CA ASN A 20 -1.71 9.53 -6.56
C ASN A 20 -1.74 8.47 -5.44
N PHE A 21 -1.85 8.89 -4.19
CA PHE A 21 -1.95 7.94 -3.07
C PHE A 21 -3.29 7.21 -3.05
N SER A 22 -4.38 7.87 -3.46
CA SER A 22 -5.68 7.21 -3.50
C SER A 22 -5.77 6.16 -4.60
N SER A 23 -5.18 6.41 -5.77
CA SER A 23 -5.20 5.46 -6.89
C SER A 23 -4.42 4.19 -6.58
N CYS A 24 -3.38 4.24 -5.71
CA CYS A 24 -2.68 3.05 -5.23
C CYS A 24 -3.62 2.01 -4.62
N LEU A 25 -4.74 2.43 -4.01
CA LEU A 25 -5.66 1.49 -3.35
C LEU A 25 -6.30 0.51 -4.32
N TYR A 26 -6.45 0.85 -5.61
CA TYR A 26 -7.08 -0.04 -6.57
C TYR A 26 -6.30 -1.36 -6.73
N ILE A 27 -4.99 -1.28 -7.02
CA ILE A 27 -4.15 -2.48 -7.18
C ILE A 27 -3.96 -3.19 -5.84
N TYR A 28 -3.88 -2.45 -4.73
CA TYR A 28 -3.78 -3.08 -3.42
C TYR A 28 -5.05 -3.87 -3.05
N PHE A 29 -6.23 -3.37 -3.41
CA PHE A 29 -7.49 -4.07 -3.19
C PHE A 29 -7.61 -5.29 -4.10
N ASP A 30 -7.18 -5.15 -5.36
CA ASP A 30 -7.08 -6.27 -6.31
C ASP A 30 -6.15 -7.36 -5.76
N PHE A 31 -5.02 -6.99 -5.16
CA PHE A 31 -4.16 -7.93 -4.47
C PHE A 31 -4.89 -8.59 -3.29
N ILE A 32 -5.41 -7.84 -2.33
CA ILE A 32 -5.97 -8.42 -1.10
C ILE A 32 -7.22 -9.28 -1.35
N TYR A 33 -8.09 -8.90 -2.28
CA TYR A 33 -9.39 -9.56 -2.48
C TYR A 33 -9.58 -10.23 -3.85
N GLY A 34 -8.86 -9.80 -4.87
CA GLY A 34 -8.95 -10.33 -6.24
C GLY A 34 -7.91 -11.41 -6.55
N TYR A 35 -6.80 -11.45 -5.81
CA TYR A 35 -5.76 -12.46 -5.93
C TYR A 35 -6.09 -13.70 -5.08
N MET A 36 -5.78 -14.90 -5.61
CA MET A 36 -5.95 -16.13 -4.84
C MET A 36 -4.79 -16.27 -3.85
N HIS A 37 -5.09 -16.01 -2.58
CA HIS A 37 -4.22 -16.30 -1.46
C HIS A 37 -4.48 -17.71 -0.93
N ASP A 38 -3.44 -18.37 -0.41
CA ASP A 38 -3.57 -19.65 0.29
C ASP A 38 -4.43 -19.54 1.57
N GLU A 39 -4.50 -18.34 2.17
CA GLU A 39 -5.27 -18.04 3.37
C GLU A 39 -6.25 -16.88 3.15
N VAL A 40 -7.24 -16.73 4.03
CA VAL A 40 -8.13 -15.57 4.01
C VAL A 40 -7.36 -14.32 4.45
N VAL A 41 -7.08 -13.43 3.51
CA VAL A 41 -6.40 -12.16 3.76
C VAL A 41 -7.42 -11.03 3.89
N ILE A 42 -7.31 -10.24 4.95
CA ILE A 42 -8.07 -8.99 5.15
C ILE A 42 -7.11 -7.89 5.60
N PHE A 43 -7.45 -6.63 5.34
CA PHE A 43 -6.59 -5.50 5.72
C PHE A 43 -6.17 -5.52 7.20
N LYS A 44 -7.05 -5.96 8.11
CA LYS A 44 -6.76 -6.00 9.55
C LYS A 44 -5.65 -6.98 9.94
N SER A 45 -5.37 -7.96 9.10
CA SER A 45 -4.48 -9.07 9.41
C SER A 45 -3.82 -9.58 8.14
N VAL A 46 -3.05 -8.73 7.45
CA VAL A 46 -2.25 -9.12 6.29
C VAL A 46 -0.93 -9.73 6.78
N PRO A 47 -0.66 -11.03 6.56
CA PRO A 47 0.63 -11.65 6.85
C PRO A 47 1.82 -10.93 6.19
N ASP A 48 2.98 -10.99 6.83
CA ASP A 48 4.22 -10.36 6.35
C ASP A 48 4.61 -10.88 4.96
N GLN A 49 4.44 -12.18 4.72
CA GLN A 49 4.70 -12.81 3.42
C GLN A 49 3.91 -12.16 2.27
N TYR A 50 2.68 -11.71 2.51
CA TYR A 50 1.86 -11.09 1.49
C TYR A 50 2.22 -9.63 1.25
N PHE A 51 2.77 -8.93 2.24
CA PHE A 51 3.39 -7.62 1.96
C PHE A 51 4.63 -7.77 1.09
N ILE A 52 5.47 -8.77 1.38
CA ILE A 52 6.66 -9.11 0.58
C ILE A 52 6.23 -9.42 -0.85
N GLU A 53 5.31 -10.37 -1.03
CA GLU A 53 4.78 -10.75 -2.34
C GLU A 53 4.16 -9.57 -3.10
N PHE A 54 3.43 -8.71 -2.39
CA PHE A 54 2.85 -7.52 -2.98
C PHE A 54 3.92 -6.58 -3.57
N PHE A 55 4.92 -6.21 -2.76
CA PHE A 55 5.94 -5.24 -3.16
C PHE A 55 6.96 -5.82 -4.15
N GLU A 56 7.36 -7.08 -3.99
CA GLU A 56 8.42 -7.70 -4.79
C GLU A 56 7.93 -8.21 -6.15
N ASP A 57 6.66 -8.61 -6.25
CA ASP A 57 6.20 -9.35 -7.43
C ASP A 57 4.89 -8.79 -8.00
N PHE A 58 3.82 -8.74 -7.20
CA PHE A 58 2.50 -8.37 -7.73
C PHE A 58 2.47 -6.94 -8.26
N LEU A 59 2.93 -5.97 -7.46
CA LEU A 59 2.89 -4.55 -7.81
C LEU A 59 3.70 -4.27 -9.07
N ILE A 60 4.91 -4.82 -9.13
CA ILE A 60 5.85 -4.64 -10.25
C ILE A 60 5.26 -5.18 -11.56
N ARG A 61 4.69 -6.39 -11.54
CA ARG A 61 4.05 -6.98 -12.71
C ARG A 61 2.80 -6.22 -13.14
N LYS A 62 2.03 -5.69 -12.19
CA LYS A 62 0.73 -5.07 -12.47
C LYS A 62 0.86 -3.64 -12.99
N LEU A 63 1.73 -2.84 -12.40
CA LEU A 63 1.78 -1.40 -12.65
C LEU A 63 2.49 -1.08 -13.98
N MET A 64 3.54 -1.82 -14.36
CA MET A 64 4.36 -1.56 -15.56
C MET A 64 4.66 -0.06 -15.80
N ALA A 65 4.91 0.69 -14.72
CA ALA A 65 5.11 2.14 -14.78
C ALA A 65 6.57 2.54 -14.55
N ASP A 66 6.80 3.86 -14.53
CA ASP A 66 8.11 4.44 -14.23
C ASP A 66 8.53 4.18 -12.77
N PRO A 67 9.85 4.08 -12.48
CA PRO A 67 10.39 3.84 -11.13
C PRO A 67 9.85 4.82 -10.08
N GLY A 68 9.63 6.08 -10.48
CA GLY A 68 9.12 7.15 -9.62
C GLY A 68 7.66 6.97 -9.18
N GLU A 69 6.88 6.11 -9.83
CA GLU A 69 5.52 5.82 -9.40
C GLU A 69 5.51 4.79 -8.26
N TYR A 70 6.45 3.85 -8.26
CA TYR A 70 6.57 2.81 -7.23
C TYR A 70 6.88 3.38 -5.83
N VAL A 71 7.62 4.49 -5.74
CA VAL A 71 7.98 5.08 -4.43
C VAL A 71 6.77 5.66 -3.68
N SER A 72 5.64 5.86 -4.36
CA SER A 72 4.40 6.35 -3.73
C SER A 72 3.66 5.26 -2.94
N TRP A 73 3.99 3.99 -3.16
CA TRP A 73 3.24 2.86 -2.60
C TRP A 73 3.43 2.67 -1.09
N PRO A 74 4.66 2.60 -0.55
CA PRO A 74 4.85 2.51 0.90
C PRO A 74 4.15 3.64 1.69
N PRO A 75 4.31 4.94 1.35
CA PRO A 75 3.62 6.00 2.09
C PRO A 75 2.10 5.98 1.90
N ALA A 76 1.59 5.64 0.70
CA ALA A 76 0.16 5.51 0.46
C ALA A 76 -0.48 4.43 1.34
N LEU A 77 0.16 3.24 1.44
CA LEU A 77 -0.34 2.16 2.28
C LEU A 77 -0.27 2.49 3.77
N LYS A 78 0.81 3.12 4.24
CA LYS A 78 0.90 3.59 5.63
C LYS A 78 -0.22 4.56 5.99
N LEU A 79 -0.47 5.55 5.12
CA LEU A 79 -1.56 6.50 5.30
C LEU A 79 -2.94 5.84 5.20
N PHE A 80 -3.09 4.81 4.37
CA PHE A 80 -4.33 4.05 4.28
C PHE A 80 -4.62 3.29 5.58
N TYR A 81 -3.62 2.64 6.18
CA TYR A 81 -3.78 2.00 7.48
C TYR A 81 -4.11 2.98 8.60
N GLN A 82 -3.50 4.16 8.59
CA GLN A 82 -3.87 5.26 9.49
C GLN A 82 -5.32 5.71 9.27
N PHE A 83 -5.76 5.82 8.00
CA PHE A 83 -7.14 6.14 7.67
C PHE A 83 -8.12 5.08 8.18
N LEU A 84 -7.81 3.79 8.04
CA LEU A 84 -8.66 2.71 8.55
C LEU A 84 -8.82 2.80 10.06
N TYR A 85 -7.75 3.11 10.79
CA TYR A 85 -7.79 3.34 12.23
C TYR A 85 -8.69 4.53 12.59
N GLU A 86 -8.51 5.69 11.95
CA GLU A 86 -9.32 6.89 12.21
C GLU A 86 -10.80 6.75 11.81
N LYS A 87 -11.14 5.72 11.02
CA LYS A 87 -12.51 5.37 10.65
C LYS A 87 -13.05 4.16 11.42
N GLU A 88 -12.35 3.73 12.47
CA GLU A 88 -12.75 2.62 13.36
C GLU A 88 -12.88 1.28 12.61
N TYR A 89 -12.23 1.16 11.45
CA TYR A 89 -12.12 -0.08 10.71
C TYR A 89 -10.94 -0.94 11.19
N LEU A 90 -10.01 -0.36 11.93
CA LEU A 90 -8.82 -1.03 12.46
C LEU A 90 -8.55 -0.57 13.88
N ASP A 91 -8.22 -1.50 14.79
CA ASP A 91 -7.99 -1.16 16.19
C ASP A 91 -6.59 -0.58 16.43
N ASN A 92 -5.60 -1.03 15.65
CA ASN A 92 -4.22 -0.59 15.77
C ASN A 92 -3.53 -0.56 14.38
N PRO A 93 -3.16 0.63 13.87
CA PRO A 93 -2.47 0.76 12.59
C PRO A 93 -0.97 0.44 12.68
N GLU A 94 -0.37 0.54 13.87
CA GLU A 94 1.08 0.46 14.08
C GLU A 94 1.68 -0.88 13.65
N ALA A 95 0.93 -1.97 13.81
CA ALA A 95 1.40 -3.29 13.39
C ALA A 95 1.62 -3.35 11.87
N MET A 96 0.68 -2.79 11.10
CA MET A 96 0.75 -2.78 9.64
C MET A 96 1.77 -1.76 9.14
N ILE A 97 1.80 -0.57 9.74
CA ILE A 97 2.78 0.48 9.41
C ILE A 97 4.20 -0.04 9.60
N ARG A 98 4.50 -0.67 10.74
CA ARG A 98 5.84 -1.23 11.00
C ARG A 98 6.24 -2.34 10.03
N ARG A 99 5.30 -3.15 9.57
CA ARG A 99 5.55 -4.17 8.53
C ARG A 99 5.94 -3.53 7.21
N ILE A 100 5.23 -2.47 6.81
CA ILE A 100 5.56 -1.71 5.60
C ILE A 100 6.94 -1.04 5.75
N ASP A 101 7.22 -0.41 6.90
CA ASP A 101 8.53 0.20 7.16
C ASP A 101 9.69 -0.81 7.11
N ALA A 102 9.46 -2.05 7.54
CA ALA A 102 10.46 -3.11 7.50
C ALA A 102 10.78 -3.58 6.07
N ILE A 103 9.78 -3.53 5.16
CA ILE A 103 9.90 -4.01 3.78
C ILE A 103 10.39 -2.90 2.83
N GLU A 104 10.05 -1.64 3.12
CA GLU A 104 10.35 -0.49 2.27
C GLU A 104 11.84 -0.42 1.83
N PRO A 105 12.86 -0.59 2.70
CA PRO A 105 14.25 -0.57 2.27
C PRO A 105 14.59 -1.65 1.24
N TYR A 106 14.06 -2.87 1.42
CA TYR A 106 14.28 -3.95 0.47
C TYR A 106 13.59 -3.69 -0.86
N PHE A 107 12.35 -3.20 -0.82
CA PHE A 107 11.60 -2.83 -2.01
C PHE A 107 12.36 -1.80 -2.88
N ILE A 108 12.98 -0.79 -2.26
CA ILE A 108 13.81 0.18 -2.97
C ILE A 108 15.00 -0.49 -3.69
N GLU A 109 15.62 -1.50 -3.08
CA GLU A 109 16.70 -2.26 -3.71
C GLU A 109 16.22 -3.12 -4.89
N VAL A 110 15.00 -3.67 -4.82
CA VAL A 110 14.37 -4.36 -5.95
C VAL A 110 14.16 -3.41 -7.11
N LEU A 111 13.58 -2.23 -6.86
CA LEU A 111 13.36 -1.21 -7.89
C LEU A 111 14.67 -0.78 -8.54
N LYS A 112 15.73 -0.52 -7.75
CA LYS A 112 17.05 -0.19 -8.29
C LYS A 112 17.57 -1.27 -9.23
N LYS A 113 17.48 -2.55 -8.85
CA LYS A 113 17.96 -3.67 -9.68
C LYS A 113 17.17 -3.81 -10.98
N GLN A 114 15.87 -3.55 -10.94
CA GLN A 114 15.00 -3.74 -12.09
C GLN A 114 15.09 -2.61 -13.11
N PHE A 115 15.44 -1.39 -12.67
CA PHE A 115 15.46 -0.20 -13.52
C PHE A 115 16.85 0.44 -13.66
N SER A 116 17.93 -0.27 -13.29
CA SER A 116 19.33 0.12 -13.59
C SER A 116 19.78 -0.32 -14.99
#